data_AF-A0A8C0EC19-F1
#
_entry.id   AF-A0A8C0EC19-F1
#
_cell.length_a   1.000
_cell.length_b   1.000
_cell.length_c   1.000
_cell.angle_alpha   90.00
_cell.angle_beta   90.00
_cell.angle_gamma   90.00
#
_symmetry.space_group_name_H-M   'P 1'
#
loop_
_entity.id
_entity.type
_entity.pdbx_description
1 polymer ?
#
loop_
_entity_poly.entity_id
_entity_poly.type
_entity_poly.pdbx_seq_one_letter_code
_entity_poly.pdbx_strand_id
1 'polypeptide(L)' 'MENAHTKTVEEVLAYFGVNESTGLSLEQVKKLKEKWGSNGR' A
#
# COMPACT_ATOMS: atom_id res chain seq x y z
N MET A 1 2.06 1.98 -7.79
CA MET A 1 0.85 1.58 -8.53
C MET A 1 0.34 2.82 -9.27
N GLU A 2 0.64 2.96 -10.55
CA GLU A 2 0.42 4.22 -11.30
C GLU A 2 -1.02 4.36 -11.82
N ASN A 3 -1.70 3.26 -12.13
CA ASN A 3 -3.09 3.26 -12.64
C ASN A 3 -4.11 2.88 -11.55
N ALA A 4 -3.92 3.32 -10.31
CA ALA A 4 -4.83 2.94 -9.21
C ALA A 4 -6.28 3.36 -9.46
N HIS A 5 -6.50 4.46 -10.19
CA HIS A 5 -7.83 4.99 -10.54
C HIS A 5 -8.63 4.11 -11.51
N THR A 6 -7.98 3.20 -12.24
CA THR A 6 -8.67 2.25 -13.16
C THR A 6 -8.90 0.88 -12.52
N LYS A 7 -8.47 0.69 -11.27
CA LYS A 7 -8.54 -0.59 -10.57
C LYS A 7 -9.64 -0.58 -9.52
N THR A 8 -10.15 -1.76 -9.21
CA THR A 8 -11.09 -1.92 -8.10
C THR A 8 -10.41 -1.74 -6.75
N VAL A 9 -11.19 -1.38 -5.74
CA VAL A 9 -10.68 -1.22 -4.36
C VAL A 9 -10.01 -2.52 -3.89
N GLU A 10 -10.64 -3.67 -4.16
CA GLU A 10 -10.10 -4.99 -3.81
C GLU A 10 -8.72 -5.25 -4.43
N GLU A 11 -8.51 -4.90 -5.70
CA GLU A 11 -7.21 -5.04 -6.35
C GLU A 11 -6.14 -4.11 -5.76
N VAL A 12 -6.52 -2.89 -5.39
CA VAL A 12 -5.60 -1.94 -4.75
C VAL A 12 -5.21 -2.47 -3.36
N LEU A 13 -6.19 -2.89 -2.57
CA LEU A 13 -5.97 -3.47 -1.24
C LEU A 13 -5.11 -4.73 -1.32
N ALA A 14 -5.40 -5.64 -2.25
CA ALA A 14 -4.63 -6.85 -2.46
C ALA A 14 -3.19 -6.56 -2.92
N TYR A 15 -3.00 -5.58 -3.81
CA TYR A 15 -1.68 -5.19 -4.30
C TYR A 15 -0.76 -4.68 -3.17
N PHE A 16 -1.31 -3.91 -2.23
CA PHE A 16 -0.57 -3.43 -1.06
C PHE A 16 -0.63 -4.39 0.14
N GLY A 17 -1.45 -5.46 0.06
CA GLY A 17 -1.71 -6.37 1.17
C GLY A 17 -2.33 -5.65 2.38
N VAL A 18 -3.13 -4.63 2.14
CA VAL A 18 -3.78 -3.79 3.15
C VAL A 18 -5.13 -4.37 3.54
N ASN A 19 -5.42 -4.38 4.84
CA ASN A 19 -6.77 -4.59 5.34
C ASN A 19 -7.51 -3.25 5.35
N GLU A 20 -8.72 -3.19 4.79
CA GLU A 20 -9.50 -1.94 4.72
C GLU A 20 -9.86 -1.39 6.11
N SER A 21 -10.18 -2.28 7.05
CA SER A 21 -10.65 -1.90 8.39
C SER A 21 -9.52 -1.52 9.34
N THR A 22 -8.32 -2.08 9.16
CA THR A 22 -7.20 -1.92 10.10
C THR A 22 -5.94 -1.29 9.48
N GLY A 23 -5.87 -1.19 8.15
CA GLY A 23 -4.76 -0.59 7.43
C GLY A 23 -3.53 -1.48 7.28
N LEU A 24 -2.34 -0.85 7.19
CA LEU A 24 -1.04 -1.51 7.15
C LEU A 24 -0.53 -1.81 8.57
N SER A 25 0.02 -3.00 8.77
CA SER A 25 0.78 -3.34 9.98
C SER A 25 2.14 -2.62 10.03
N LEU A 26 2.71 -2.41 11.22
CA LEU A 26 4.01 -1.75 11.39
C LEU A 26 5.15 -2.43 10.59
N GLU A 27 5.13 -3.76 10.50
CA GLU A 27 6.08 -4.52 9.68
C GLU A 27 5.93 -4.24 8.18
N GLN A 28 4.68 -4.12 7.71
CA GLN A 28 4.40 -3.80 6.31
C GLN A 28 4.82 -2.36 6.00
N VAL A 29 4.59 -1.42 6.91
CA VAL A 29 5.05 -0.03 6.78
C VAL A 29 6.58 0.03 6.66
N LYS A 30 7.32 -0.70 7.51
CA LYS A 30 8.79 -0.76 7.41
C LYS A 30 9.25 -1.31 6.05
N LYS A 31 8.73 -2.49 5.65
CA LYS A 31 9.06 -3.11 4.36
C LYS A 31 8.72 -2.20 3.17
N LEU A 32 7.55 -1.57 3.18
CA LEU A 32 7.13 -0.67 2.10
C LEU A 32 7.97 0.61 2.08
N LYS A 33 8.33 1.16 3.25
CA LYS A 33 9.21 2.33 3.35
C LYS A 33 10.63 2.01 2.88
N GLU A 34 11.16 0.82 3.16
CA GLU A 34 12.46 0.37 2.62
C GLU A 34 12.39 0.13 1.11
N LYS A 35 11.29 -0.47 0.63
CA LYS A 35 11.09 -0.79 -0.79
C LYS A 35 10.87 0.44 -1.67
N TRP A 36 10.07 1.40 -1.21
CA TRP A 36 9.62 2.56 -1.99
C TRP A 36 10.31 3.86 -1.56
N GLY A 37 11.06 3.85 -0.46
CA GLY A 37 11.69 5.02 0.12
C GLY A 37 10.75 5.83 1.02
N SER A 38 11.29 6.92 1.57
CA SER A 38 10.49 7.91 2.29
C SER A 38 9.58 8.63 1.30
N ASN A 39 8.28 8.73 1.62
CA ASN A 39 7.37 9.53 0.82
C ASN A 39 7.86 10.99 0.86
N GLY A 40 8.23 11.52 -0.31
CA GLY A 40 8.95 12.79 -0.45
C GLY A 40 8.17 13.97 0.11
N ARG A 41 8.92 14.94 0.64
CA ARG A 41 8.45 16.29 0.94
C ARG A 41 8.73 17.19 -0.25
#